data_AF-A0A954P889-F1
#
_entry.id   AF-A0A954P889-F1
#
_cell.length_a   1.000
_cell.length_b   1.000
_cell.length_c   1.000
_cell.angle_alpha   90.00
_cell.angle_beta   90.00
_cell.angle_gamma   90.00
#
_symmetry.space_group_name_H-M   'P 1'
#
loop_
_entity.id
_entity.type
_entity.pdbx_description
1 polymer ?
#
loop_
_entity_poly.entity_id
_entity_poly.type
_entity_poly.pdbx_seq_one_letter_code
_entity_poly.pdbx_strand_id
1 'polypeptide(L)'
;MALLLVFVTPDSGQGQGTATVDQSLALPSTDDGLPGVGPIRRYDWFQNLWLRRRSQWAQQIEKDQQAVVFLGDSITQGWNDDFRGKFPDVKVANRGISGDTTRGMLLRLEQDVLSLDPAAVVMLMGTNDLEELATPEQVAANFRLIIRRLKEHNPKMPIIVCEVFPSSESKKRPADKIKQVNALYRESVYGDGQITVIDTWTLFANEDGDAKLEEFPDLLHPNNAGYEKWSKALRPVLATLGFIETEPDAFVVEEGFESLFNGQDLTGWCYLPTTEEQKQQRARWQSNNPSAPPWPVIEQRMEMSGKPKSDDGRYAAIHDRLVVTTPPEGRKIQQLWTSQEFNGDFTLLLEFRATPNADSGVFLRGKQLQCRDFPLAGPYKELKNYQSGGWNELKIVVQDSVAHCTCNGEVLEAEFSIPKTGSIGLEGDRGQMEYRRIRISR
;
A
#
# COMPACT_ATOMS: atom_id res chain seq x y z
N MET A 1 -1.79 -43.15 7.56
CA MET A 1 -1.59 -41.76 7.11
C MET A 1 -2.94 -41.07 7.21
N ALA A 2 -3.15 -40.36 8.32
CA ALA A 2 -4.46 -39.84 8.71
C ALA A 2 -4.66 -38.41 8.16
N LEU A 3 -5.75 -38.22 7.41
CA LEU A 3 -6.30 -36.92 7.05
C LEU A 3 -6.76 -36.22 8.35
N LEU A 4 -6.17 -35.08 8.69
CA LEU A 4 -6.68 -34.21 9.74
C LEU A 4 -7.74 -33.30 9.12
N LEU A 5 -8.99 -33.76 9.10
CA LEU A 5 -10.15 -32.87 8.95
C LEU A 5 -10.27 -32.03 10.23
N VAL A 6 -10.00 -30.74 10.13
CA VAL A 6 -10.32 -29.79 11.20
C VAL A 6 -11.84 -29.63 11.20
N PHE A 7 -12.50 -30.40 12.07
CA PHE A 7 -13.89 -30.16 12.44
C PHE A 7 -13.96 -28.88 13.27
N VAL A 8 -14.59 -27.85 12.71
CA VAL A 8 -15.08 -26.70 13.50
C VAL A 8 -16.18 -27.24 14.41
N THR A 9 -15.94 -27.22 15.72
CA THR A 9 -16.95 -27.51 16.74
C THR A 9 -18.05 -26.45 16.72
N PRO A 10 -19.34 -26.81 16.82
CA PRO A 10 -20.40 -25.82 16.95
C PRO A 10 -20.31 -25.17 18.33
N ASP A 11 -20.14 -23.86 18.35
CA ASP A 11 -20.16 -23.07 19.58
C ASP A 11 -21.55 -23.15 20.22
N SER A 12 -21.57 -23.51 21.51
CA SER A 12 -22.78 -23.73 22.28
C SER A 12 -23.36 -22.40 22.75
N GLY A 13 -24.45 -22.00 22.10
CA GLY A 13 -25.59 -21.32 22.72
C GLY A 13 -25.31 -19.99 23.45
N GLN A 14 -25.32 -18.89 22.69
CA GLN A 14 -26.02 -17.67 23.10
C GLN A 14 -26.82 -17.12 21.92
N GLY A 15 -28.08 -16.76 22.18
CA GLY A 15 -29.13 -16.59 21.19
C GLY A 15 -28.82 -15.61 20.08
N GLN A 16 -28.69 -16.11 18.85
CA GLN A 16 -28.80 -15.31 17.64
C GLN A 16 -30.28 -15.14 17.32
N GLY A 17 -30.79 -13.91 17.44
CA GLY A 17 -32.08 -13.55 16.86
C GLY A 17 -32.08 -13.91 15.38
N THR A 18 -33.13 -14.61 14.93
CA THR A 18 -33.34 -14.92 13.51
C THR A 18 -33.59 -13.61 12.76
N ALA A 19 -32.51 -13.02 12.25
CA ALA A 19 -32.62 -11.92 11.29
C ALA A 19 -33.52 -12.38 10.14
N THR A 20 -34.61 -11.66 9.91
CA THR A 20 -35.48 -11.88 8.75
C THR A 20 -34.65 -11.73 7.49
N VAL A 21 -34.49 -12.84 6.75
CA VAL A 21 -33.73 -12.88 5.50
C VAL A 21 -34.51 -12.11 4.43
N ASP A 22 -33.91 -11.05 3.91
CA ASP A 22 -34.52 -10.24 2.87
C ASP A 22 -34.22 -10.83 1.49
N GLN A 23 -35.22 -11.48 0.90
CA GLN A 23 -35.10 -12.13 -0.41
C GLN A 23 -34.81 -11.13 -1.55
N SER A 24 -35.03 -9.83 -1.39
CA SER A 24 -34.64 -8.86 -2.43
C SER A 24 -33.12 -8.73 -2.58
N LEU A 25 -32.35 -9.22 -1.61
CA LEU A 25 -30.87 -9.23 -1.64
C LEU A 25 -30.31 -10.53 -2.25
N ALA A 26 -31.17 -11.48 -2.61
CA ALA A 26 -30.77 -12.74 -3.23
C ALA A 26 -30.06 -12.50 -4.57
N LEU A 27 -29.17 -13.43 -4.90
CA LEU A 27 -28.45 -13.38 -6.17
C LEU A 27 -29.44 -13.69 -7.31
N PRO A 28 -29.46 -12.90 -8.40
CA PRO A 28 -30.35 -13.17 -9.52
C PRO A 28 -30.07 -14.53 -10.18
N SER A 29 -31.14 -15.25 -10.56
CA SER A 29 -31.06 -16.60 -11.08
C SER A 29 -30.44 -16.71 -12.48
N THR A 30 -30.49 -15.63 -13.28
CA THR A 30 -29.86 -15.55 -14.61
C THR A 30 -28.96 -14.33 -14.71
N ASP A 31 -28.14 -14.27 -15.77
CA ASP A 31 -27.26 -13.13 -16.08
C ASP A 31 -27.99 -12.00 -16.82
N ASP A 32 -29.27 -12.19 -17.16
CA ASP A 32 -30.02 -11.27 -18.02
C ASP A 32 -30.13 -9.89 -17.36
N GLY A 33 -29.65 -8.87 -18.05
CA GLY A 33 -29.64 -7.49 -17.56
C GLY A 33 -28.60 -7.19 -16.47
N LEU A 34 -27.77 -8.16 -16.08
CA LEU A 34 -26.75 -7.95 -15.06
C LEU A 34 -25.48 -7.28 -15.64
N PRO A 35 -24.95 -6.22 -15.01
CA PRO A 35 -23.74 -5.56 -15.47
C PRO A 35 -22.49 -6.45 -15.37
N GLY A 36 -21.43 -6.01 -16.05
CA GLY A 36 -20.14 -6.68 -16.04
C GLY A 36 -20.07 -7.90 -16.96
N VAL A 37 -18.92 -8.56 -16.95
CA VAL A 37 -18.60 -9.71 -17.80
C VAL A 37 -17.95 -10.83 -17.00
N GLY A 38 -17.98 -12.06 -17.51
CA GLY A 38 -17.41 -13.21 -16.82
C GLY A 38 -18.35 -13.83 -15.77
N PRO A 39 -17.84 -14.75 -14.94
CA PRO A 39 -18.64 -15.63 -14.12
C PRO A 39 -19.23 -14.95 -12.89
N ILE A 40 -20.42 -15.41 -12.49
CA ILE A 40 -21.02 -15.20 -11.18
C ILE A 40 -21.23 -16.59 -10.58
N ARG A 41 -20.68 -16.84 -9.38
CA ARG A 41 -20.89 -18.12 -8.71
C ARG A 41 -22.36 -18.28 -8.31
N ARG A 42 -22.92 -19.46 -8.59
CA ARG A 42 -24.30 -19.82 -8.22
C ARG A 42 -24.42 -21.17 -7.52
N TYR A 43 -23.34 -21.66 -6.93
CA TYR A 43 -23.43 -22.86 -6.07
C TYR A 43 -24.37 -22.59 -4.89
N ASP A 44 -25.15 -23.58 -4.47
CA ASP A 44 -26.14 -23.41 -3.39
C ASP A 44 -25.53 -22.83 -2.11
N TRP A 45 -24.35 -23.32 -1.74
CA TRP A 45 -23.63 -22.79 -0.57
C TRP A 45 -23.27 -21.31 -0.71
N PHE A 46 -22.93 -20.85 -1.92
CA PHE A 46 -22.55 -19.47 -2.20
C PHE A 46 -23.78 -18.58 -2.19
N GLN A 47 -24.89 -18.98 -2.82
CA GLN A 47 -26.14 -18.23 -2.82
C GLN A 47 -26.67 -18.02 -1.39
N ASN A 48 -26.61 -19.07 -0.56
CA ASN A 48 -26.98 -18.99 0.85
C ASN A 48 -26.06 -18.06 1.65
N LEU A 49 -24.74 -18.16 1.44
CA LEU A 49 -23.77 -17.28 2.10
C LEU A 49 -23.97 -15.81 1.70
N TRP A 50 -24.12 -15.56 0.41
CA TRP A 50 -24.39 -14.24 -0.18
C TRP A 50 -25.60 -13.60 0.47
N LEU A 51 -26.74 -14.30 0.44
CA LEU A 51 -27.99 -13.80 0.99
C LEU A 51 -27.89 -13.53 2.49
N ARG A 52 -27.26 -14.43 3.25
CA ARG A 52 -27.06 -14.27 4.70
C ARG A 52 -26.21 -13.05 5.03
N ARG A 53 -25.05 -12.89 4.39
CA ARG A 53 -24.12 -11.76 4.64
C ARG A 53 -24.78 -10.43 4.28
N ARG A 54 -25.43 -10.35 3.11
CA ARG A 54 -26.11 -9.13 2.69
C ARG A 54 -27.29 -8.77 3.56
N SER A 55 -28.08 -9.75 4.01
CA SER A 55 -29.17 -9.51 4.97
C SER A 55 -28.65 -8.97 6.31
N GLN A 56 -27.50 -9.46 6.79
CA GLN A 56 -26.84 -8.93 7.99
C GLN A 56 -26.40 -7.48 7.79
N TRP A 57 -25.73 -7.16 6.68
CA TRP A 57 -25.21 -5.81 6.42
C TRP A 57 -26.31 -4.78 6.15
N ALA A 58 -27.44 -5.20 5.57
CA ALA A 58 -28.60 -4.32 5.39
C ALA A 58 -29.13 -3.76 6.73
N GLN A 59 -28.94 -4.49 7.83
CA GLN A 59 -29.30 -4.04 9.18
C GLN A 59 -28.20 -3.19 9.86
N GLN A 60 -27.03 -3.05 9.23
CA GLN A 60 -25.86 -2.37 9.78
C GLN A 60 -25.48 -1.09 9.01
N ILE A 61 -26.31 -0.67 8.03
CA ILE A 61 -26.01 0.52 7.20
C ILE A 61 -25.71 1.74 8.05
N GLU A 62 -26.57 2.08 9.03
CA GLU A 62 -26.37 3.25 9.91
C GLU A 62 -25.10 3.11 10.76
N LYS A 63 -24.88 1.91 11.32
CA LYS A 63 -23.68 1.61 12.12
C LYS A 63 -22.41 1.82 11.29
N ASP A 64 -22.41 1.40 10.03
CA ASP A 64 -21.24 1.35 9.16
C ASP A 64 -21.08 2.60 8.27
N GLN A 65 -21.95 3.62 8.43
CA GLN A 65 -21.82 4.90 7.71
C GLN A 65 -20.42 5.52 7.87
N GLN A 66 -19.85 6.08 6.80
CA GLN A 66 -18.53 6.73 6.80
C GLN A 66 -17.38 5.81 7.25
N ALA A 67 -17.56 4.49 7.21
CA ALA A 67 -16.45 3.57 7.48
C ALA A 67 -15.43 3.56 6.34
N VAL A 68 -14.21 3.12 6.64
CA VAL A 68 -13.29 2.56 5.65
C VAL A 68 -13.79 1.16 5.30
N VAL A 69 -14.33 1.01 4.09
CA VAL A 69 -14.98 -0.23 3.64
C VAL A 69 -13.97 -1.14 2.97
N PHE A 70 -13.88 -2.39 3.42
CA PHE A 70 -13.08 -3.42 2.77
C PHE A 70 -13.98 -4.25 1.85
N LEU A 71 -13.86 -4.06 0.54
CA LEU A 71 -14.62 -4.80 -0.49
C LEU A 71 -13.76 -5.92 -1.06
N GLY A 72 -14.26 -7.16 -0.99
CA GLY A 72 -13.55 -8.29 -1.58
C GLY A 72 -14.25 -9.63 -1.40
N ASP A 73 -13.43 -10.69 -1.45
CA ASP A 73 -13.86 -12.09 -1.42
C ASP A 73 -13.62 -12.78 -0.06
N SER A 74 -13.26 -14.08 -0.06
CA SER A 74 -12.94 -14.86 1.14
C SER A 74 -11.75 -14.31 1.90
N ILE A 75 -10.75 -13.75 1.21
CA ILE A 75 -9.57 -13.16 1.84
C ILE A 75 -9.97 -11.87 2.58
N THR A 76 -10.89 -11.10 2.04
CA THR A 76 -11.43 -9.94 2.76
C THR A 76 -12.36 -10.36 3.89
N GLN A 77 -13.22 -11.35 3.65
CA GLN A 77 -14.12 -11.90 4.67
C GLN A 77 -13.34 -12.41 5.88
N GLY A 78 -12.17 -12.99 5.66
CA GLY A 78 -11.31 -13.54 6.70
C GLY A 78 -10.66 -12.50 7.61
N TRP A 79 -10.83 -11.19 7.39
CA TRP A 79 -10.61 -10.18 8.43
C TRP A 79 -11.57 -10.34 9.63
N ASN A 80 -12.69 -11.05 9.46
CA ASN A 80 -13.80 -11.13 10.42
C ASN A 80 -14.43 -9.74 10.69
N ASP A 81 -15.50 -9.74 11.49
CA ASP A 81 -16.27 -8.53 11.79
C ASP A 81 -15.49 -7.58 12.74
N ASP A 82 -14.53 -8.09 13.52
CA ASP A 82 -13.65 -7.34 14.42
C ASP A 82 -12.31 -6.94 13.78
N PHE A 83 -12.12 -7.25 12.49
CA PHE A 83 -10.87 -7.03 11.77
C PHE A 83 -9.63 -7.62 12.46
N ARG A 84 -9.80 -8.68 13.26
CA ARG A 84 -8.74 -9.31 14.07
C ARG A 84 -8.03 -8.30 14.99
N GLY A 85 -8.72 -7.23 15.40
CA GLY A 85 -8.17 -6.16 16.23
C GLY A 85 -7.07 -5.32 15.57
N LYS A 86 -6.94 -5.32 14.24
CA LYS A 86 -5.84 -4.62 13.53
C LYS A 86 -6.09 -3.15 13.23
N PHE A 87 -7.33 -2.69 13.35
CA PHE A 87 -7.73 -1.30 13.11
C PHE A 87 -8.56 -0.73 14.27
N PRO A 88 -8.01 -0.70 15.51
CA PRO A 88 -8.78 -0.32 16.70
C PRO A 88 -9.30 1.12 16.66
N ASP A 89 -8.58 2.03 16.01
CA ASP A 89 -8.90 3.46 15.96
C ASP A 89 -9.55 3.89 14.65
N VAL A 90 -9.84 2.95 13.75
CA VAL A 90 -10.45 3.23 12.45
C VAL A 90 -11.84 2.62 12.42
N LYS A 91 -12.84 3.42 12.06
CA LYS A 91 -14.16 2.89 11.75
C LYS A 91 -14.07 2.08 10.46
N VAL A 92 -14.16 0.76 10.56
CA VAL A 92 -14.00 -0.17 9.42
C VAL A 92 -15.26 -1.01 9.21
N ALA A 93 -15.54 -1.35 7.96
CA ALA A 93 -16.66 -2.21 7.59
C ALA A 93 -16.20 -3.31 6.63
N ASN A 94 -16.39 -4.58 7.02
CA ASN A 94 -16.03 -5.72 6.20
C ASN A 94 -17.18 -6.05 5.23
N ARG A 95 -16.88 -6.00 3.93
CA ARG A 95 -17.79 -6.36 2.82
C ARG A 95 -17.18 -7.47 1.96
N GLY A 96 -16.52 -8.43 2.61
CA GLY A 96 -16.01 -9.66 2.00
C GLY A 96 -17.05 -10.78 1.95
N ILE A 97 -17.21 -11.44 0.80
CA ILE A 97 -18.03 -12.66 0.67
C ILE A 97 -17.15 -13.79 0.12
N SER A 98 -17.08 -14.91 0.84
CA SER A 98 -16.29 -16.06 0.38
C SER A 98 -16.75 -16.56 -0.99
N GLY A 99 -15.79 -16.67 -1.91
CA GLY A 99 -16.00 -17.11 -3.27
C GLY A 99 -16.51 -16.05 -4.26
N ASP A 100 -16.70 -14.81 -3.81
CA ASP A 100 -17.20 -13.74 -4.67
C ASP A 100 -16.25 -13.43 -5.82
N THR A 101 -16.80 -13.14 -6.99
CA THR A 101 -16.07 -12.73 -8.19
C THR A 101 -16.15 -11.22 -8.36
N THR A 102 -15.31 -10.61 -9.20
CA THR A 102 -15.41 -9.18 -9.50
C THR A 102 -16.79 -8.78 -10.02
N ARG A 103 -17.45 -9.66 -10.79
CA ARG A 103 -18.82 -9.42 -11.27
C ARG A 103 -19.85 -9.49 -10.14
N GLY A 104 -19.70 -10.41 -9.19
CA GLY A 104 -20.54 -10.43 -7.99
C GLY A 104 -20.35 -9.17 -7.13
N MET A 105 -19.11 -8.77 -6.86
CA MET A 105 -18.81 -7.51 -6.15
C MET A 105 -19.45 -6.30 -6.82
N LEU A 106 -19.45 -6.26 -8.16
CA LEU A 106 -20.10 -5.21 -8.93
C LEU A 106 -21.61 -5.14 -8.72
N LEU A 107 -22.29 -6.29 -8.60
CA LEU A 107 -23.74 -6.37 -8.42
C LEU A 107 -24.20 -5.85 -7.08
N ARG A 108 -23.40 -6.03 -6.03
CA ARG A 108 -23.74 -5.64 -4.67
C ARG A 108 -23.14 -4.30 -4.25
N LEU A 109 -22.35 -3.67 -5.12
CA LEU A 109 -21.60 -2.44 -4.81
C LEU A 109 -22.51 -1.33 -4.27
N GLU A 110 -23.66 -1.11 -4.89
CA GLU A 110 -24.60 -0.05 -4.50
C GLU A 110 -25.08 -0.24 -3.05
N GLN A 111 -25.68 -1.38 -2.75
CA GLN A 111 -26.34 -1.60 -1.46
C GLN A 111 -25.34 -1.93 -0.34
N ASP A 112 -24.22 -2.57 -0.65
CA ASP A 112 -23.30 -3.07 0.36
C ASP A 112 -22.15 -2.09 0.66
N VAL A 113 -21.82 -1.19 -0.27
CA VAL A 113 -20.68 -0.27 -0.17
C VAL A 113 -21.12 1.19 -0.28
N LEU A 114 -21.75 1.58 -1.40
CA LEU A 114 -22.07 2.99 -1.66
C LEU A 114 -23.13 3.54 -0.70
N SER A 115 -24.08 2.70 -0.30
CA SER A 115 -25.10 3.05 0.72
C SER A 115 -24.51 3.47 2.06
N LEU A 116 -23.25 3.12 2.35
CA LEU A 116 -22.54 3.46 3.57
C LEU A 116 -21.88 4.85 3.51
N ASP A 117 -21.92 5.51 2.36
CA ASP A 117 -21.14 6.71 2.06
C ASP A 117 -19.69 6.61 2.60
N PRO A 118 -18.86 5.73 2.01
CA PRO A 118 -17.59 5.35 2.62
C PRO A 118 -16.62 6.54 2.77
N ALA A 119 -15.85 6.54 3.85
CA ALA A 119 -14.74 7.48 3.99
C ALA A 119 -13.55 7.08 3.11
N ALA A 120 -13.38 5.79 2.85
CA ALA A 120 -12.47 5.21 1.84
C ALA A 120 -12.90 3.77 1.50
N VAL A 121 -12.39 3.23 0.40
CA VAL A 121 -12.60 1.82 0.03
C VAL A 121 -11.27 1.11 -0.19
N VAL A 122 -11.03 0.02 0.53
CA VAL A 122 -9.91 -0.91 0.33
C VAL A 122 -10.42 -2.12 -0.45
N MET A 123 -9.74 -2.48 -1.53
CA MET A 123 -10.18 -3.54 -2.44
C MET A 123 -9.13 -4.61 -2.66
N LEU A 124 -9.57 -5.88 -2.61
CA LEU A 124 -8.82 -7.05 -3.05
C LEU A 124 -9.79 -8.01 -3.77
N MET A 125 -9.60 -8.20 -5.07
CA MET A 125 -10.56 -8.94 -5.90
C MET A 125 -9.94 -9.56 -7.15
N GLY A 126 -10.48 -10.69 -7.61
CA GLY A 126 -10.11 -11.32 -8.89
C GLY A 126 -9.63 -12.77 -8.79
N THR A 127 -9.24 -13.25 -7.60
CA THR A 127 -8.70 -14.61 -7.45
C THR A 127 -9.74 -15.70 -7.76
N ASN A 128 -11.01 -15.47 -7.44
CA ASN A 128 -12.10 -16.41 -7.72
C ASN A 128 -12.54 -16.39 -9.18
N ASP A 129 -12.42 -15.24 -9.86
CA ASP A 129 -12.68 -15.13 -11.28
C ASP A 129 -11.76 -16.06 -12.07
N LEU A 130 -10.47 -16.11 -11.72
CA LEU A 130 -9.51 -17.03 -12.34
C LEU A 130 -9.85 -18.50 -12.08
N GLU A 131 -10.27 -18.85 -10.86
CA GLU A 131 -10.73 -20.21 -10.55
C GLU A 131 -11.97 -20.62 -11.37
N GLU A 132 -12.84 -19.66 -11.68
CA GLU A 132 -14.02 -19.81 -12.54
C GLU A 132 -13.71 -19.58 -14.04
N LEU A 133 -12.43 -19.65 -14.42
CA LEU A 133 -11.94 -19.57 -15.80
C LEU A 133 -12.19 -18.23 -16.52
N ALA A 134 -12.44 -17.16 -15.78
CA ALA A 134 -12.48 -15.82 -16.36
C ALA A 134 -11.10 -15.41 -16.88
N THR A 135 -11.07 -14.60 -17.95
CA THR A 135 -9.81 -14.02 -18.43
C THR A 135 -9.42 -12.79 -17.60
N PRO A 136 -8.11 -12.47 -17.47
CA PRO A 136 -7.66 -11.24 -16.81
C PRO A 136 -8.35 -9.96 -17.32
N GLU A 137 -8.69 -9.91 -18.61
CA GLU A 137 -9.39 -8.78 -19.23
C GLU A 137 -10.83 -8.64 -18.74
N GLN A 138 -11.53 -9.76 -18.51
CA GLN A 138 -12.88 -9.76 -17.92
C GLN A 138 -12.84 -9.25 -16.47
N VAL A 139 -11.85 -9.71 -15.69
CA VAL A 139 -11.60 -9.23 -14.33
C VAL A 139 -11.36 -7.72 -14.32
N ALA A 140 -10.46 -7.24 -15.19
CA ALA A 140 -10.14 -5.82 -15.32
C ALA A 140 -11.32 -4.98 -15.81
N ALA A 141 -12.18 -5.51 -16.68
CA ALA A 141 -13.37 -4.82 -17.14
C ALA A 141 -14.36 -4.54 -15.99
N ASN A 142 -14.58 -5.53 -15.12
CA ASN A 142 -15.42 -5.35 -13.93
C ASN A 142 -14.79 -4.38 -12.94
N PHE A 143 -13.48 -4.51 -12.70
CA PHE A 143 -12.72 -3.58 -11.86
C PHE A 143 -12.88 -2.12 -12.33
N ARG A 144 -12.75 -1.83 -13.63
CA ARG A 144 -12.99 -0.47 -14.18
C ARG A 144 -14.41 0.04 -13.93
N LEU A 145 -15.42 -0.84 -14.01
CA LEU A 145 -16.80 -0.48 -13.70
C LEU A 145 -17.02 -0.20 -12.21
N ILE A 146 -16.34 -0.92 -11.32
CA ILE A 146 -16.35 -0.67 -9.87
C ILE A 146 -15.69 0.68 -9.59
N ILE A 147 -14.46 0.91 -10.07
CA ILE A 147 -13.75 2.18 -9.92
C ILE A 147 -14.59 3.35 -10.40
N ARG A 148 -15.18 3.25 -11.60
CA ARG A 148 -16.05 4.30 -12.13
C ARG A 148 -17.20 4.64 -11.17
N ARG A 149 -17.91 3.64 -10.64
CA ARG A 149 -19.01 3.86 -9.69
C ARG A 149 -18.55 4.46 -8.36
N LEU A 150 -17.42 4.01 -7.82
CA LEU A 150 -16.84 4.59 -6.60
C LEU A 150 -16.50 6.07 -6.78
N LYS A 151 -15.93 6.44 -7.94
CA LYS A 151 -15.59 7.82 -8.28
C LYS A 151 -16.82 8.69 -8.55
N GLU A 152 -17.84 8.13 -9.22
CA GLU A 152 -19.13 8.78 -9.45
C GLU A 152 -19.85 9.07 -8.12
N HIS A 153 -19.75 8.16 -7.14
CA HIS A 153 -20.31 8.35 -5.81
C HIS A 153 -19.62 9.49 -5.05
N ASN A 154 -18.28 9.47 -4.98
CA ASN A 154 -17.51 10.53 -4.34
C ASN A 154 -16.16 10.76 -5.04
N PRO A 155 -15.97 11.89 -5.75
CA PRO A 155 -14.74 12.17 -6.51
C PRO A 155 -13.52 12.51 -5.65
N LYS A 156 -13.67 12.57 -4.32
CA LYS A 156 -12.59 12.82 -3.36
C LYS A 156 -12.32 11.66 -2.41
N MET A 157 -13.18 10.64 -2.40
CA MET A 157 -13.02 9.48 -1.52
C MET A 157 -11.80 8.66 -1.94
N PRO A 158 -10.82 8.42 -1.05
CA PRO A 158 -9.66 7.60 -1.38
C PRO A 158 -10.06 6.16 -1.73
N ILE A 159 -9.40 5.62 -2.76
CA ILE A 159 -9.55 4.23 -3.16
C ILE A 159 -8.19 3.54 -3.04
N ILE A 160 -8.14 2.44 -2.30
CA ILE A 160 -6.93 1.65 -2.08
C ILE A 160 -7.11 0.31 -2.78
N VAL A 161 -6.23 0.00 -3.73
CA VAL A 161 -6.27 -1.24 -4.51
C VAL A 161 -5.09 -2.11 -4.07
N CYS A 162 -5.38 -3.23 -3.43
CA CYS A 162 -4.40 -4.27 -3.22
C CYS A 162 -4.29 -5.10 -4.49
N GLU A 163 -3.07 -5.26 -5.00
CA GLU A 163 -2.80 -6.25 -6.04
C GLU A 163 -3.25 -7.65 -5.57
N VAL A 164 -3.86 -8.42 -6.45
CA VAL A 164 -4.31 -9.78 -6.16
C VAL A 164 -3.14 -10.58 -5.61
N PHE A 165 -3.36 -11.28 -4.50
CA PHE A 165 -2.32 -12.06 -3.83
C PHE A 165 -1.87 -13.24 -4.71
N PRO A 166 -0.66 -13.76 -4.50
CA PRO A 166 -0.28 -15.04 -5.07
C PRO A 166 -1.17 -16.17 -4.55
N SER A 167 -1.28 -17.18 -5.39
CA SER A 167 -1.91 -18.46 -5.11
C SER A 167 -1.20 -19.49 -5.98
N SER A 168 -1.49 -20.76 -5.76
CA SER A 168 -0.88 -21.84 -6.53
C SER A 168 -1.66 -22.21 -7.80
N GLU A 169 -0.96 -22.65 -8.84
CA GLU A 169 -1.54 -23.32 -10.02
C GLU A 169 -2.45 -24.49 -9.61
N SER A 170 -2.09 -25.21 -8.54
CA SER A 170 -2.90 -26.31 -7.97
C SER A 170 -4.28 -25.87 -7.49
N LYS A 171 -4.47 -24.56 -7.29
CA LYS A 171 -5.75 -23.90 -6.97
C LYS A 171 -6.41 -23.26 -8.19
N LYS A 172 -5.97 -23.59 -9.42
CA LYS A 172 -6.45 -23.00 -10.69
C LYS A 172 -6.23 -21.49 -10.74
N ARG A 173 -5.14 -21.01 -10.15
CA ARG A 173 -4.80 -19.60 -10.05
C ARG A 173 -3.35 -19.37 -10.47
N PRO A 174 -3.04 -19.53 -11.78
CA PRO A 174 -1.69 -19.37 -12.31
C PRO A 174 -1.07 -18.02 -11.96
N ALA A 175 0.21 -18.03 -11.59
CA ALA A 175 0.94 -16.80 -11.30
C ALA A 175 1.01 -15.83 -12.49
N ASP A 176 1.11 -16.33 -13.73
CA ASP A 176 1.12 -15.48 -14.93
C ASP A 176 -0.23 -14.77 -15.14
N LYS A 177 -1.35 -15.46 -14.85
CA LYS A 177 -2.69 -14.87 -14.94
C LYS A 177 -2.93 -13.84 -13.86
N ILE A 178 -2.50 -14.09 -12.62
CA ILE A 178 -2.62 -13.09 -11.56
C ILE A 178 -1.74 -11.86 -11.87
N LYS A 179 -0.51 -12.06 -12.33
CA LYS A 179 0.36 -10.96 -12.79
C LYS A 179 -0.28 -10.15 -13.92
N GLN A 180 -0.98 -10.80 -14.87
CA GLN A 180 -1.75 -10.11 -15.92
C GLN A 180 -2.90 -9.28 -15.33
N VAL A 181 -3.66 -9.81 -14.37
CA VAL A 181 -4.71 -9.05 -13.67
C VAL A 181 -4.12 -7.81 -12.99
N ASN A 182 -3.04 -7.98 -12.23
CA ASN A 182 -2.39 -6.88 -11.51
C ASN A 182 -1.82 -5.82 -12.45
N ALA A 183 -1.26 -6.22 -13.60
CA ALA A 183 -0.83 -5.30 -14.64
C ALA A 183 -1.99 -4.48 -15.21
N LEU A 184 -3.13 -5.12 -15.50
CA LEU A 184 -4.32 -4.45 -16.00
C LEU A 184 -4.97 -3.53 -14.96
N TYR A 185 -4.90 -3.87 -13.67
CA TYR A 185 -5.32 -2.97 -12.59
C TYR A 185 -4.46 -1.71 -12.56
N ARG A 186 -3.12 -1.86 -12.56
CA ARG A 186 -2.19 -0.74 -12.63
C ARG A 186 -2.41 0.14 -13.86
N GLU A 187 -2.60 -0.46 -15.03
CA GLU A 187 -2.92 0.26 -16.26
C GLU A 187 -4.23 1.04 -16.14
N SER A 188 -5.27 0.41 -15.57
CA SER A 188 -6.61 1.01 -15.46
C SER A 188 -6.67 2.23 -14.54
N VAL A 189 -5.69 2.41 -13.64
CA VAL A 189 -5.64 3.51 -12.66
C VAL A 189 -4.40 4.40 -12.82
N TYR A 190 -3.64 4.20 -13.90
CA TYR A 190 -2.41 4.95 -14.15
C TYR A 190 -2.70 6.46 -14.23
N GLY A 191 -1.99 7.25 -13.43
CA GLY A 191 -2.15 8.70 -13.37
C GLY A 191 -3.34 9.18 -12.54
N ASP A 192 -4.08 8.27 -11.89
CA ASP A 192 -5.25 8.62 -11.07
C ASP A 192 -4.86 8.88 -9.62
N GLY A 193 -4.71 10.16 -9.25
CA GLY A 193 -4.33 10.57 -7.90
C GLY A 193 -5.34 10.24 -6.79
N GLN A 194 -6.55 9.78 -7.13
CA GLN A 194 -7.53 9.31 -6.14
C GLN A 194 -7.23 7.87 -5.68
N ILE A 195 -6.42 7.13 -6.43
CA ILE A 195 -6.23 5.69 -6.26
C ILE A 195 -4.79 5.39 -5.82
N THR A 196 -4.64 4.66 -4.72
CA THR A 196 -3.34 4.12 -4.28
C THR A 196 -3.30 2.62 -4.50
N VAL A 197 -2.35 2.16 -5.32
CA VAL A 197 -2.09 0.72 -5.51
C VAL A 197 -1.04 0.27 -4.50
N ILE A 198 -1.30 -0.85 -3.81
CA ILE A 198 -0.36 -1.50 -2.89
C ILE A 198 0.08 -2.83 -3.52
N ASP A 199 1.41 -3.02 -3.64
CA ASP A 199 2.05 -4.23 -4.18
C ASP A 199 2.00 -5.38 -3.15
N THR A 200 0.79 -5.89 -2.95
CA THR A 200 0.55 -7.06 -2.11
C THR A 200 0.90 -8.37 -2.79
N TRP A 201 1.08 -8.39 -4.12
CA TRP A 201 1.61 -9.57 -4.82
C TRP A 201 3.03 -9.88 -4.35
N THR A 202 3.96 -8.93 -4.48
CA THR A 202 5.37 -9.13 -4.12
C THR A 202 5.55 -9.40 -2.63
N LEU A 203 4.68 -8.83 -1.78
CA LEU A 203 4.67 -9.05 -0.33
C LEU A 203 4.53 -10.54 0.07
N PHE A 204 3.71 -11.27 -0.68
CA PHE A 204 3.27 -12.63 -0.34
C PHE A 204 3.84 -13.69 -1.28
N ALA A 205 4.35 -13.30 -2.45
CA ALA A 205 4.87 -14.24 -3.44
C ALA A 205 6.22 -14.81 -3.00
N ASN A 206 6.40 -16.11 -3.18
CA ASN A 206 7.71 -16.74 -3.14
C ASN A 206 8.44 -16.53 -4.49
N GLU A 207 9.64 -17.09 -4.61
CA GLU A 207 10.48 -16.96 -5.82
C GLU A 207 9.84 -17.56 -7.08
N ASP A 208 8.99 -18.57 -6.91
CA ASP A 208 8.25 -19.24 -8.00
C ASP A 208 6.97 -18.48 -8.41
N GLY A 209 6.57 -17.45 -7.65
CA GLY A 209 5.32 -16.73 -7.84
C GLY A 209 4.10 -17.39 -7.17
N ASP A 210 4.31 -18.41 -6.33
CA ASP A 210 3.29 -19.06 -5.51
C ASP A 210 3.17 -18.38 -4.13
N ALA A 211 2.07 -18.66 -3.42
CA ALA A 211 1.89 -18.20 -2.05
C ALA A 211 2.83 -18.94 -1.08
N LYS A 212 3.38 -18.23 -0.09
CA LYS A 212 4.23 -18.83 0.95
C LYS A 212 3.42 -19.70 1.91
N LEU A 213 3.73 -21.00 2.03
CA LEU A 213 2.98 -21.95 2.88
C LEU A 213 2.86 -21.52 4.34
N GLU A 214 3.92 -20.90 4.89
CA GLU A 214 3.95 -20.41 6.27
C GLU A 214 2.97 -19.27 6.55
N GLU A 215 2.56 -18.53 5.51
CA GLU A 215 1.60 -17.43 5.57
C GLU A 215 0.22 -17.87 5.02
N PHE A 216 0.21 -18.81 4.07
CA PHE A 216 -0.96 -19.33 3.35
C PHE A 216 -1.00 -20.87 3.46
N PRO A 217 -1.53 -21.43 4.56
CA PRO A 217 -1.46 -22.86 4.83
C PRO A 217 -2.18 -23.73 3.79
N ASP A 218 -3.13 -23.15 3.05
CA ASP A 218 -3.82 -23.80 1.95
C ASP A 218 -3.43 -23.23 0.57
N LEU A 219 -2.37 -22.42 0.49
CA LEU A 219 -1.89 -21.73 -0.72
C LEU A 219 -2.87 -20.69 -1.30
N LEU A 220 -3.85 -20.20 -0.51
CA LEU A 220 -4.82 -19.20 -0.95
C LEU A 220 -5.21 -18.20 0.14
N HIS A 221 -5.55 -18.69 1.33
CA HIS A 221 -6.04 -17.87 2.43
C HIS A 221 -4.92 -17.57 3.44
N PRO A 222 -4.69 -16.28 3.78
CA PRO A 222 -3.68 -15.94 4.76
C PRO A 222 -4.09 -16.41 6.16
N ASN A 223 -3.11 -16.83 6.96
CA ASN A 223 -3.26 -17.06 8.39
C ASN A 223 -3.09 -15.75 9.19
N ASN A 224 -3.03 -15.83 10.52
CA ASN A 224 -2.87 -14.66 11.38
C ASN A 224 -1.61 -13.84 11.05
N ALA A 225 -0.49 -14.49 10.70
CA ALA A 225 0.74 -13.81 10.32
C ALA A 225 0.59 -13.11 8.96
N GLY A 226 -0.10 -13.74 8.00
CA GLY A 226 -0.43 -13.12 6.72
C GLY A 226 -1.31 -11.86 6.88
N TYR A 227 -2.35 -11.91 7.72
CA TYR A 227 -3.19 -10.74 8.03
C TYR A 227 -2.43 -9.65 8.78
N GLU A 228 -1.53 -10.01 9.71
CA GLU A 228 -0.65 -9.04 10.36
C GLU A 228 0.20 -8.29 9.33
N LYS A 229 0.82 -9.04 8.40
CA LYS A 229 1.63 -8.47 7.32
C LYS A 229 0.82 -7.57 6.40
N TRP A 230 -0.40 -7.98 6.04
CA TRP A 230 -1.30 -7.15 5.24
C TRP A 230 -1.71 -5.87 5.98
N SER A 231 -1.99 -5.95 7.28
CA SER A 231 -2.32 -4.75 8.08
C SER A 231 -1.16 -3.75 8.07
N LYS A 232 0.08 -4.22 8.28
CA LYS A 232 1.29 -3.39 8.24
C LYS A 232 1.50 -2.74 6.88
N ALA A 233 1.19 -3.43 5.79
CA ALA A 233 1.25 -2.87 4.43
C ALA A 233 0.27 -1.72 4.20
N LEU A 234 -0.91 -1.74 4.85
CA LEU A 234 -1.93 -0.70 4.74
C LEU A 234 -1.64 0.53 5.61
N ARG A 235 -0.94 0.35 6.74
CA ARG A 235 -0.73 1.41 7.74
C ARG A 235 -0.16 2.72 7.16
N PRO A 236 0.93 2.73 6.37
CA PRO A 236 1.46 3.97 5.82
C PRO A 236 0.41 4.75 4.99
N VAL A 237 -0.37 4.03 4.18
CA VAL A 237 -1.39 4.65 3.32
C VAL A 237 -2.54 5.20 4.17
N LEU A 238 -3.02 4.44 5.15
CA LEU A 238 -4.07 4.90 6.07
C LEU A 238 -3.61 6.12 6.89
N ALA A 239 -2.33 6.18 7.25
CA ALA A 239 -1.75 7.32 7.97
C ALA A 239 -1.69 8.58 7.09
N THR A 240 -1.25 8.44 5.83
CA THR A 240 -1.25 9.54 4.84
C THR A 240 -2.66 10.07 4.58
N LEU A 241 -3.66 9.19 4.56
CA LEU A 241 -5.06 9.54 4.34
C LEU A 241 -5.75 10.10 5.61
N GLY A 242 -5.06 10.15 6.75
CA GLY A 242 -5.59 10.72 7.99
C GLY A 242 -6.55 9.81 8.74
N PHE A 243 -6.49 8.49 8.52
CA PHE A 243 -7.30 7.51 9.29
C PHE A 243 -6.63 7.05 10.57
N ILE A 244 -5.29 7.08 10.60
CA ILE A 244 -4.48 6.75 11.78
C ILE A 244 -3.35 7.77 11.90
N GLU A 245 -2.73 7.84 13.08
CA GLU A 245 -1.54 8.69 13.31
C GLU A 245 -1.83 10.15 12.90
N THR A 246 -2.99 10.65 13.36
CA THR A 246 -3.53 11.99 13.09
C THR A 246 -3.07 13.05 14.07
N GLU A 247 -2.44 12.63 15.17
CA GLU A 247 -1.92 13.54 16.19
C GLU A 247 -0.41 13.75 16.01
N PRO A 248 0.11 14.93 16.40
CA PRO A 248 1.54 15.21 16.39
C PRO A 248 2.37 14.21 17.20
N ASP A 249 3.59 13.92 16.72
CA ASP A 249 4.60 13.14 17.45
C ASP A 249 5.17 14.01 18.58
N ALA A 250 5.04 13.57 19.84
CA ALA A 250 5.57 14.28 21.01
C ALA A 250 7.11 14.18 21.14
N PHE A 251 7.80 14.01 20.02
CA PHE A 251 9.24 13.84 19.96
C PHE A 251 9.96 15.15 20.29
N VAL A 252 10.98 15.04 21.14
CA VAL A 252 11.88 16.15 21.50
C VAL A 252 13.26 15.82 20.96
N VAL A 253 13.84 16.73 20.20
CA VAL A 253 15.19 16.60 19.64
C VAL A 253 16.20 16.50 20.78
N GLU A 254 17.11 15.52 20.68
CA GLU A 254 18.12 15.28 21.69
C GLU A 254 19.15 16.43 21.78
N GLU A 255 19.76 16.62 22.94
CA GLU A 255 20.82 17.61 23.12
C GLU A 255 21.97 17.38 22.13
N GLY A 256 22.45 18.45 21.50
CA GLY A 256 23.49 18.38 20.48
C GLY A 256 23.01 18.02 19.07
N PHE A 257 21.71 17.79 18.86
CA PHE A 257 21.09 17.63 17.55
C PHE A 257 20.24 18.85 17.15
N GLU A 258 20.21 19.12 15.85
CA GLU A 258 19.33 20.08 15.19
C GLU A 258 18.35 19.35 14.28
N SER A 259 17.06 19.70 14.32
CA SER A 259 16.08 19.11 13.40
C SER A 259 16.22 19.68 12.00
N LEU A 260 16.20 18.81 10.99
CA LEU A 260 16.14 19.18 9.57
C LEU A 260 14.70 19.24 9.03
N PHE A 261 13.73 18.77 9.81
CA PHE A 261 12.32 18.81 9.42
C PHE A 261 11.47 19.29 10.61
N ASN A 262 10.67 20.33 10.40
CA ASN A 262 9.90 20.98 11.46
C ASN A 262 8.57 20.28 11.79
N GLY A 263 8.21 19.23 11.03
CA GLY A 263 6.98 18.46 11.23
C GLY A 263 5.71 19.03 10.59
N GLN A 264 5.74 20.29 10.14
CA GLN A 264 4.56 21.06 9.74
C GLN A 264 4.53 21.38 8.25
N ASP A 265 5.68 21.71 7.67
CA ASP A 265 5.80 22.10 6.26
C ASP A 265 7.20 21.76 5.72
N LEU A 266 7.45 22.09 4.46
CA LEU A 266 8.70 21.82 3.77
C LEU A 266 9.73 22.97 3.92
N THR A 267 9.65 23.78 4.98
CA THR A 267 10.70 24.76 5.31
C THR A 267 12.05 24.08 5.55
N GLY A 268 13.09 24.64 4.94
CA GLY A 268 14.43 24.05 4.91
C GLY A 268 14.63 23.03 3.78
N TRP A 269 13.63 22.83 2.91
CA TRP A 269 13.71 21.91 1.77
C TRP A 269 13.42 22.60 0.44
N CYS A 270 13.98 22.04 -0.64
CA CYS A 270 13.90 22.56 -2.00
C CYS A 270 14.00 21.45 -3.06
N TYR A 271 13.61 21.77 -4.29
CA TYR A 271 14.10 21.06 -5.47
C TYR A 271 15.33 21.79 -6.03
N LEU A 272 16.40 21.03 -6.29
CA LEU A 272 17.60 21.55 -6.93
C LEU A 272 17.50 21.42 -8.45
N PRO A 273 18.14 22.32 -9.23
CA PRO A 273 18.21 22.19 -10.67
C PRO A 273 18.80 20.84 -11.08
N THR A 274 18.21 20.20 -12.07
CA THR A 274 18.74 18.97 -12.66
C THR A 274 20.03 19.30 -13.41
N THR A 275 21.13 18.64 -13.05
CA THR A 275 22.43 18.88 -13.67
C THR A 275 22.47 18.38 -15.13
N GLU A 276 23.37 18.91 -15.95
CA GLU A 276 23.54 18.43 -17.32
C GLU A 276 23.93 16.94 -17.38
N GLU A 277 24.68 16.46 -16.39
CA GLU A 277 24.99 15.03 -16.27
C GLU A 277 23.71 14.20 -16.03
N GLN A 278 22.86 14.62 -15.10
CA GLN A 278 21.58 13.96 -14.82
C GLN A 278 20.66 14.00 -16.06
N LYS A 279 20.60 15.13 -16.78
CA LYS A 279 19.84 15.23 -18.04
C LYS A 279 20.32 14.21 -19.07
N GLN A 280 21.64 14.03 -19.22
CA GLN A 280 22.21 13.04 -20.14
C GLN A 280 21.98 11.60 -19.68
N GLN A 281 22.08 11.31 -18.38
CA GLN A 281 21.80 9.97 -17.83
C GLN A 281 20.33 9.60 -18.03
N ARG A 282 19.42 10.52 -17.70
CA ARG A 282 17.98 10.41 -17.94
C ARG A 282 17.69 10.13 -19.41
N ALA A 283 18.24 10.93 -20.32
CA ALA A 283 18.01 10.77 -21.76
C ALA A 283 18.46 9.39 -22.27
N ARG A 284 19.65 8.93 -21.84
CA ARG A 284 20.17 7.60 -22.16
C ARG A 284 19.30 6.47 -21.60
N TRP A 285 18.79 6.63 -20.38
CA TRP A 285 17.94 5.61 -19.78
C TRP A 285 16.59 5.51 -20.49
N GLN A 286 15.96 6.66 -20.76
CA GLN A 286 14.68 6.72 -21.47
C GLN A 286 14.78 6.23 -22.91
N SER A 287 15.91 6.46 -23.60
CA SER A 287 16.10 5.91 -24.95
C SER A 287 16.23 4.38 -24.96
N ASN A 288 16.76 3.80 -23.89
CA ASN A 288 17.03 2.37 -23.79
C ASN A 288 15.90 1.58 -23.10
N ASN A 289 14.98 2.27 -22.43
CA ASN A 289 13.89 1.65 -21.70
C ASN A 289 12.58 2.43 -21.93
N PRO A 290 11.71 1.97 -22.84
CA PRO A 290 10.39 2.57 -23.06
C PRO A 290 9.49 2.60 -21.83
N SER A 291 9.78 1.77 -20.82
CA SER A 291 9.07 1.72 -19.53
C SER A 291 9.82 2.47 -18.41
N ALA A 292 10.80 3.32 -18.75
CA ALA A 292 11.47 4.16 -17.77
C ALA A 292 10.45 5.08 -17.10
N PRO A 293 10.48 5.18 -15.75
CA PRO A 293 9.60 6.09 -15.03
C PRO A 293 9.84 7.54 -15.42
N PRO A 294 8.81 8.40 -15.30
CA PRO A 294 8.99 9.83 -15.31
C PRO A 294 10.08 10.27 -14.33
N TRP A 295 11.02 11.06 -14.83
CA TRP A 295 12.01 11.78 -14.04
C TRP A 295 11.94 13.25 -14.48
N PRO A 296 11.20 14.11 -13.76
CA PRO A 296 11.02 15.50 -14.15
C PRO A 296 12.33 16.28 -14.12
N VAL A 297 12.51 17.18 -15.10
CA VAL A 297 13.64 18.11 -15.12
C VAL A 297 13.24 19.35 -14.31
N ILE A 298 14.11 19.74 -13.39
CA ILE A 298 13.99 20.97 -12.60
C ILE A 298 14.93 21.99 -13.24
N GLU A 299 14.38 23.03 -13.87
CA GLU A 299 15.18 24.03 -14.59
C GLU A 299 15.87 25.02 -13.64
N GLN A 300 15.21 25.36 -12.55
CA GLN A 300 15.70 26.31 -11.55
C GLN A 300 15.38 25.83 -10.14
N ARG A 301 16.15 26.30 -9.16
CA ARG A 301 15.95 25.96 -7.75
C ARG A 301 14.56 26.39 -7.30
N MET A 302 13.84 25.50 -6.62
CA MET A 302 12.50 25.76 -6.10
C MET A 302 12.48 25.55 -4.59
N GLU A 303 12.45 26.65 -3.83
CA GLU A 303 12.27 26.57 -2.37
C GLU A 303 10.84 26.11 -2.02
N MET A 304 10.72 25.28 -0.99
CA MET A 304 9.44 24.74 -0.52
C MET A 304 9.04 25.31 0.86
N SER A 305 9.71 26.38 1.30
CA SER A 305 9.43 26.99 2.60
C SER A 305 7.98 27.43 2.75
N GLY A 306 7.37 27.07 3.88
CA GLY A 306 5.96 27.34 4.19
C GLY A 306 4.96 26.48 3.42
N LYS A 307 5.40 25.58 2.52
CA LYS A 307 4.49 24.72 1.76
C LYS A 307 4.25 23.41 2.51
N PRO A 308 3.00 23.02 2.80
CA PRO A 308 2.72 21.71 3.41
C PRO A 308 2.93 20.55 2.42
N LYS A 309 3.05 20.83 1.12
CA LYS A 309 3.33 19.83 0.09
C LYS A 309 4.09 20.44 -1.08
N SER A 310 4.84 19.62 -1.81
CA SER A 310 5.46 20.02 -3.06
C SER A 310 4.41 20.33 -4.12
N ASP A 311 4.76 21.16 -5.11
CA ASP A 311 3.83 21.60 -6.16
C ASP A 311 3.27 20.43 -6.99
N ASP A 312 4.06 19.35 -7.11
CA ASP A 312 3.66 18.12 -7.79
C ASP A 312 3.06 17.06 -6.86
N GLY A 313 2.84 17.38 -5.58
CA GLY A 313 2.24 16.49 -4.57
C GLY A 313 3.10 15.27 -4.19
N ARG A 314 4.34 15.17 -4.67
CA ARG A 314 5.24 14.03 -4.41
C ARG A 314 5.73 13.97 -2.96
N TYR A 315 5.87 15.14 -2.33
CA TYR A 315 6.29 15.28 -0.94
C TYR A 315 5.24 16.07 -0.16
N ALA A 316 4.93 15.62 1.05
CA ALA A 316 3.98 16.31 1.94
C ALA A 316 4.43 16.22 3.40
N ALA A 317 4.21 17.29 4.16
CA ALA A 317 4.28 17.27 5.61
C ALA A 317 2.89 16.89 6.17
N ILE A 318 2.81 15.77 6.87
CA ILE A 318 1.56 15.22 7.41
C ILE A 318 1.83 14.70 8.83
N HIS A 319 1.29 15.39 9.84
CA HIS A 319 1.38 15.00 11.26
C HIS A 319 2.79 14.55 11.67
N ASP A 320 3.78 15.45 11.54
CA ASP A 320 5.21 15.26 11.82
C ASP A 320 5.95 14.25 10.94
N ARG A 321 5.32 13.80 9.86
CA ARG A 321 5.94 12.93 8.85
C ARG A 321 6.18 13.70 7.56
N LEU A 322 7.38 13.55 7.01
CA LEU A 322 7.68 13.89 5.64
C LEU A 322 7.33 12.66 4.78
N VAL A 323 6.20 12.76 4.09
CA VAL A 323 5.61 11.69 3.29
C VAL A 323 6.03 11.84 1.84
N VAL A 324 6.66 10.81 1.31
CA VAL A 324 6.99 10.61 -0.09
C VAL A 324 5.87 9.76 -0.67
N THR A 325 4.85 10.39 -1.26
CA THR A 325 3.55 9.78 -1.63
C THR A 325 3.67 8.68 -2.69
N THR A 326 2.71 7.76 -2.79
CA THR A 326 2.70 6.83 -3.92
C THR A 326 2.44 7.61 -5.22
N PRO A 327 3.30 7.51 -6.24
CA PRO A 327 3.08 8.22 -7.49
C PRO A 327 1.88 7.61 -8.24
N PRO A 328 0.92 8.41 -8.75
CA PRO A 328 -0.23 7.93 -9.50
C PRO A 328 0.17 7.11 -10.75
N GLU A 329 1.33 7.39 -11.32
CA GLU A 329 1.91 6.68 -12.47
C GLU A 329 2.59 5.35 -12.08
N GLY A 330 2.48 4.94 -10.81
CA GLY A 330 3.12 3.75 -10.23
C GLY A 330 4.61 3.92 -9.91
N ARG A 331 5.34 4.68 -10.75
CA ARG A 331 6.72 5.09 -10.51
C ARG A 331 6.94 6.52 -10.97
N LYS A 332 7.70 7.32 -10.21
CA LYS A 332 8.13 8.66 -10.57
C LYS A 332 9.32 9.05 -9.70
N ILE A 333 10.47 9.27 -10.34
CA ILE A 333 11.69 9.73 -9.67
C ILE A 333 11.59 11.23 -9.40
N GLN A 334 11.77 11.62 -8.15
CA GLN A 334 11.90 13.01 -7.75
C GLN A 334 12.73 13.09 -6.48
N GLN A 335 13.50 14.17 -6.29
CA GLN A 335 14.42 14.32 -5.18
C GLN A 335 14.15 15.64 -4.44
N LEU A 336 13.89 15.55 -3.14
CA LEU A 336 13.77 16.68 -2.24
C LEU A 336 15.08 16.86 -1.49
N TRP A 337 15.62 18.07 -1.48
CA TRP A 337 16.91 18.38 -0.91
C TRP A 337 16.78 19.39 0.21
N THR A 338 17.61 19.26 1.23
CA THR A 338 17.83 20.33 2.20
C THR A 338 18.34 21.59 1.48
N SER A 339 17.78 22.75 1.83
CA SER A 339 18.16 24.05 1.25
C SER A 339 19.58 24.47 1.64
N GLN A 340 20.09 23.96 2.76
CA GLN A 340 21.47 24.12 3.21
C GLN A 340 22.37 22.97 2.72
N GLU A 341 23.67 23.26 2.62
CA GLU A 341 24.70 22.25 2.42
C GLU A 341 25.42 21.91 3.73
N PHE A 342 25.98 20.71 3.79
CA PHE A 342 26.69 20.18 4.94
C PHE A 342 28.13 19.86 4.56
N ASN A 343 29.09 20.25 5.40
CA ASN A 343 30.52 19.93 5.29
C ASN A 343 31.02 19.29 6.60
N GLY A 344 32.28 18.83 6.61
CA GLY A 344 32.91 18.26 7.81
C GLY A 344 32.33 16.91 8.25
N ASP A 345 32.48 16.62 9.54
CA ASP A 345 31.93 15.42 10.16
C ASP A 345 30.53 15.70 10.69
N PHE A 346 29.67 14.69 10.70
CA PHE A 346 28.33 14.82 11.27
C PHE A 346 27.73 13.45 11.59
N THR A 347 26.73 13.43 12.47
CA THR A 347 25.82 12.29 12.64
C THR A 347 24.43 12.69 12.18
N LEU A 348 23.90 11.99 11.17
CA LEU A 348 22.51 12.10 10.73
C LEU A 348 21.71 10.94 11.32
N LEU A 349 20.60 11.27 11.98
CA LEU A 349 19.60 10.31 12.45
C LEU A 349 18.26 10.63 11.79
N LEU A 350 17.56 9.60 11.36
CA LEU A 350 16.16 9.69 10.93
C LEU A 350 15.46 8.37 11.19
N GLU A 351 14.13 8.39 11.22
CA GLU A 351 13.33 7.18 11.15
C GLU A 351 12.59 7.14 9.82
N PHE A 352 12.46 5.94 9.24
CA PHE A 352 11.70 5.73 8.01
C PHE A 352 10.80 4.50 8.09
N ARG A 353 9.73 4.50 7.29
CA ARG A 353 8.94 3.30 7.00
C ARG A 353 8.47 3.31 5.55
N ALA A 354 8.12 2.12 5.06
CA ALA A 354 7.88 1.86 3.66
C ALA A 354 6.59 1.05 3.46
N THR A 355 5.84 1.33 2.38
CA THR A 355 4.88 0.35 1.85
C THR A 355 5.62 -0.81 1.17
N PRO A 356 4.97 -1.98 0.96
CA PRO A 356 5.59 -3.10 0.26
C PRO A 356 6.26 -2.69 -1.04
N ASN A 357 7.49 -3.16 -1.24
CA ASN A 357 8.29 -2.96 -2.45
C ASN A 357 8.64 -1.48 -2.74
N ALA A 358 8.46 -0.56 -1.79
CA ALA A 358 8.82 0.84 -2.00
C ALA A 358 10.34 0.98 -2.28
N ASP A 359 10.67 1.90 -3.19
CA ASP A 359 12.04 2.20 -3.62
C ASP A 359 12.31 3.70 -3.51
N SER A 360 13.45 4.01 -2.89
CA SER A 360 13.85 5.34 -2.46
C SER A 360 15.34 5.32 -2.05
N GLY A 361 15.86 6.50 -1.69
CA GLY A 361 17.18 6.64 -1.11
C GLY A 361 17.33 7.92 -0.31
N VAL A 362 18.35 7.92 0.54
CA VAL A 362 18.82 9.07 1.29
C VAL A 362 20.14 9.51 0.67
N PHE A 363 20.18 10.73 0.16
CA PHE A 363 21.37 11.30 -0.45
C PHE A 363 22.23 11.99 0.60
N LEU A 364 23.51 11.65 0.62
CA LEU A 364 24.54 12.25 1.44
C LEU A 364 25.49 13.01 0.53
N ARG A 365 25.36 14.34 0.51
CA ARG A 365 26.19 15.22 -0.33
C ARG A 365 26.19 14.81 -1.80
N GLY A 366 25.01 14.47 -2.32
CA GLY A 366 24.83 14.03 -3.72
C GLY A 366 25.03 12.53 -3.97
N LYS A 367 25.52 11.74 -3.02
CA LYS A 367 25.64 10.27 -3.17
C LYS A 367 24.49 9.54 -2.49
N GLN A 368 23.81 8.65 -3.22
CA GLN A 368 22.64 7.93 -2.71
C GLN A 368 22.99 6.70 -1.86
N LEU A 369 22.54 6.69 -0.61
CA LEU A 369 22.39 5.48 0.20
C LEU A 369 20.98 4.90 -0.04
N GLN A 370 20.89 3.59 -0.27
CA GLN A 370 19.61 2.93 -0.52
C GLN A 370 18.75 2.90 0.76
N CYS A 371 17.49 3.31 0.66
CA CYS A 371 16.52 3.33 1.76
C CYS A 371 15.16 2.87 1.23
N ARG A 372 14.76 1.63 1.53
CA ARG A 372 13.70 0.90 0.82
C ARG A 372 12.89 0.02 1.75
N ASP A 373 11.87 -0.66 1.21
CA ASP A 373 11.33 -1.87 1.84
C ASP A 373 12.31 -3.05 1.68
N PHE A 374 13.34 -3.08 2.52
CA PHE A 374 14.53 -3.90 2.29
C PHE A 374 14.30 -5.40 2.05
N PRO A 375 13.38 -6.09 2.75
CA PRO A 375 13.10 -7.49 2.47
C PRO A 375 12.59 -7.75 1.05
N LEU A 376 11.93 -6.77 0.41
CA LEU A 376 11.37 -6.90 -0.94
C LEU A 376 12.19 -6.16 -2.00
N ALA A 377 12.97 -5.14 -1.62
CA ALA A 377 13.63 -4.24 -2.55
C ALA A 377 15.06 -3.87 -2.12
N GLY A 378 15.97 -3.87 -3.10
CA GLY A 378 17.36 -3.46 -2.91
C GLY A 378 18.27 -4.55 -2.34
N PRO A 379 19.47 -4.16 -1.86
CA PRO A 379 20.53 -5.10 -1.53
C PRO A 379 20.47 -5.67 -0.11
N TYR A 380 19.81 -5.01 0.85
CA TYR A 380 19.91 -5.33 2.27
C TYR A 380 18.79 -6.27 2.78
N LYS A 381 18.62 -7.44 2.15
CA LYS A 381 17.45 -8.32 2.39
C LYS A 381 17.46 -9.09 3.72
N GLU A 382 18.62 -9.21 4.37
CA GLU A 382 18.84 -10.10 5.51
C GLU A 382 18.88 -9.39 6.88
N LEU A 383 18.38 -8.16 6.95
CA LEU A 383 18.35 -7.36 8.19
C LEU A 383 17.33 -7.94 9.18
N LYS A 384 17.80 -8.42 10.33
CA LYS A 384 17.00 -9.13 11.34
C LYS A 384 16.14 -8.20 12.18
N ASN A 385 16.61 -6.97 12.39
CA ASN A 385 15.94 -5.96 13.20
C ASN A 385 15.05 -5.06 12.35
N TYR A 386 15.01 -5.23 11.02
CA TYR A 386 14.14 -4.45 10.14
C TYR A 386 12.66 -4.72 10.44
N GLN A 387 11.87 -3.66 10.52
CA GLN A 387 10.44 -3.69 10.80
C GLN A 387 9.65 -3.36 9.54
N SER A 388 9.22 -4.38 8.79
CA SER A 388 8.36 -4.17 7.60
C SER A 388 7.08 -3.45 7.96
N GLY A 389 6.77 -2.36 7.26
CA GLY A 389 5.62 -1.47 7.52
C GLY A 389 5.68 -0.71 8.86
N GLY A 390 6.75 -0.88 9.65
CA GLY A 390 7.02 -0.19 10.90
C GLY A 390 8.14 0.83 10.76
N TRP A 391 8.40 1.59 11.83
CA TRP A 391 9.47 2.60 11.86
C TRP A 391 10.84 1.94 12.06
N ASN A 392 11.81 2.37 11.27
CA ASN A 392 13.20 1.92 11.29
C ASN A 392 14.13 3.12 11.44
N GLU A 393 15.02 3.09 12.42
CA GLU A 393 16.05 4.11 12.59
C GLU A 393 17.17 3.90 11.56
N LEU A 394 17.48 4.94 10.79
CA LEU A 394 18.66 5.04 9.97
C LEU A 394 19.64 5.98 10.65
N LYS A 395 20.82 5.45 11.00
CA LYS A 395 21.91 6.21 11.61
C LYS A 395 23.11 6.23 10.69
N ILE A 396 23.61 7.43 10.42
CA ILE A 396 24.71 7.69 9.50
C ILE A 396 25.74 8.56 10.22
N VAL A 397 26.92 8.01 10.47
CA VAL A 397 28.04 8.74 11.09
C VAL A 397 29.08 9.02 10.02
N VAL A 398 29.35 10.29 9.75
CA VAL A 398 30.32 10.73 8.75
C VAL A 398 31.57 11.22 9.45
N GLN A 399 32.71 10.63 9.09
CA GLN A 399 34.05 11.03 9.52
C GLN A 399 34.97 11.08 8.30
N ASP A 400 35.66 12.20 8.08
CA ASP A 400 36.60 12.38 6.97
C ASP A 400 36.00 12.03 5.60
N SER A 401 34.72 12.39 5.39
CA SER A 401 33.95 12.08 4.18
C SER A 401 33.71 10.58 3.91
N VAL A 402 33.81 9.73 4.93
CA VAL A 402 33.38 8.34 4.91
C VAL A 402 32.21 8.18 5.88
N ALA A 403 31.10 7.64 5.40
CA ALA A 403 29.92 7.40 6.19
C ALA A 403 29.84 5.92 6.64
N HIS A 404 29.57 5.71 7.92
CA HIS A 404 29.15 4.44 8.47
C HIS A 404 27.64 4.45 8.66
N CYS A 405 26.94 3.57 7.93
CA CYS A 405 25.48 3.59 7.80
C CYS A 405 24.87 2.34 8.44
N THR A 406 23.92 2.52 9.35
CA THR A 406 23.22 1.43 10.04
C THR A 406 21.70 1.61 10.00
N CYS A 407 20.96 0.50 9.94
CA CYS A 407 19.51 0.45 10.08
C CYS A 407 19.19 -0.39 11.32
N ASN A 408 18.52 0.19 12.32
CA ASN A 408 18.23 -0.49 13.61
C ASN A 408 19.48 -1.18 14.22
N GLY A 409 20.64 -0.51 14.12
CA GLY A 409 21.93 -1.01 14.60
C GLY A 409 22.62 -2.04 13.71
N GLU A 410 21.99 -2.52 12.63
CA GLU A 410 22.62 -3.42 11.66
C GLU A 410 23.29 -2.63 10.55
N VAL A 411 24.51 -3.04 10.14
CA VAL A 411 25.31 -2.33 9.14
C VAL A 411 24.69 -2.47 7.76
N LEU A 412 24.42 -1.34 7.12
CA LEU A 412 24.09 -1.26 5.68
C LEU A 412 25.37 -1.10 4.87
N GLU A 413 26.19 -0.11 5.24
CA GLU A 413 27.45 0.22 4.60
C GLU A 413 28.49 0.57 5.67
N ALA A 414 29.60 -0.16 5.71
CA ALA A 414 30.67 0.10 6.68
C ALA A 414 31.55 1.30 6.29
N GLU A 415 31.80 1.45 4.98
CA GLU A 415 32.65 2.49 4.39
C GLU A 415 31.98 3.08 3.16
N PHE A 416 31.14 4.09 3.36
CA PHE A 416 30.44 4.77 2.27
C PHE A 416 31.08 6.13 1.99
N SER A 417 32.04 6.18 1.07
CA SER A 417 32.72 7.44 0.70
C SER A 417 31.75 8.43 0.05
N ILE A 418 31.68 9.66 0.56
CA ILE A 418 30.82 10.73 0.06
C ILE A 418 31.67 11.98 -0.31
N PRO A 419 31.12 12.94 -1.06
CA PRO A 419 31.80 14.22 -1.28
C PRO A 419 32.07 15.00 0.01
N LYS A 420 32.97 15.99 -0.05
CA LYS A 420 33.33 16.82 1.12
C LYS A 420 32.22 17.80 1.55
N THR A 421 31.41 18.27 0.60
CA THR A 421 30.30 19.19 0.82
C THR A 421 29.10 18.80 -0.04
N GLY A 422 27.91 19.17 0.41
CA GLY A 422 26.67 19.05 -0.36
C GLY A 422 25.44 18.91 0.54
N SER A 423 24.26 18.94 -0.07
CA SER A 423 22.99 18.78 0.64
C SER A 423 22.71 17.31 1.03
N ILE A 424 21.87 17.15 2.05
CA ILE A 424 21.17 15.89 2.32
C ILE A 424 19.89 15.87 1.49
N GLY A 425 19.54 14.74 0.89
CA GLY A 425 18.34 14.59 0.07
C GLY A 425 17.55 13.33 0.37
N LEU A 426 16.27 13.35 0.02
CA LEU A 426 15.35 12.23 0.05
C LEU A 426 14.83 12.03 -1.37
N GLU A 427 14.81 10.79 -1.84
CA GLU A 427 14.24 10.44 -3.15
C GLU A 427 12.93 9.69 -2.97
N GLY A 428 12.05 9.80 -3.96
CA GLY A 428 10.98 8.83 -4.14
C GLY A 428 11.01 8.30 -5.56
N ASP A 429 10.93 6.98 -5.72
CA ASP A 429 10.75 6.31 -7.02
C ASP A 429 9.38 5.62 -7.08
N ARG A 430 9.20 4.55 -6.30
CA ARG A 430 7.97 3.73 -6.30
C ARG A 430 7.46 3.48 -4.90
N GLY A 431 6.15 3.28 -4.78
CA GLY A 431 5.48 3.13 -3.48
C GLY A 431 5.56 4.39 -2.62
N GLN A 432 5.09 4.27 -1.39
CA GLN A 432 5.16 5.34 -0.39
C GLN A 432 6.31 5.08 0.58
N MET A 433 7.05 6.14 0.88
CA MET A 433 8.01 6.20 1.99
C MET A 433 7.59 7.31 2.94
N GLU A 434 7.81 7.13 4.23
CA GLU A 434 7.61 8.17 5.23
C GLU A 434 8.86 8.32 6.05
N TYR A 435 9.21 9.56 6.37
CA TYR A 435 10.36 9.93 7.20
C TYR A 435 9.88 10.77 8.37
N ARG A 436 10.55 10.63 9.52
CA ARG A 436 10.35 11.51 10.68
C ARG A 436 11.64 11.65 11.47
N ARG A 437 11.64 12.60 12.41
CA ARG A 437 12.76 12.82 13.35
C ARG A 437 14.10 12.99 12.63
N ILE A 438 14.09 13.65 11.48
CA ILE A 438 15.28 13.88 10.66
C ILE A 438 16.11 14.95 11.34
N ARG A 439 17.30 14.60 11.84
CA ARG A 439 18.10 15.47 12.69
C ARG A 439 19.59 15.21 12.55
N ILE A 440 20.39 16.23 12.79
CA ILE A 440 21.84 16.19 12.59
C ILE A 440 22.59 16.76 13.79
N SER A 441 23.75 16.18 14.10
CA SER A 441 24.72 16.70 15.06
C SER A 441 26.07 16.88 14.34
N ARG A 442 26.79 17.98 14.61
CA ARG A 442 28.04 18.36 13.92
C ARG A 442 29.15 18.61 14.93
#